data_AF-A0A9P3ZYV7-F1
#
_entry.id   AF-A0A9P3ZYV7-F1
#
_cell.length_a   1.000
_cell.length_b   1.000
_cell.length_c   1.000
_cell.angle_alpha   90.00
_cell.angle_beta   90.00
_cell.angle_gamma   90.00
#
_symmetry.space_group_name_H-M   'P 1'
#
loop_
_entity.id
_entity.type
_entity.pdbx_description
1 polymer ?
#
loop_
_entity_poly.entity_id
_entity_poly.type
_entity_poly.pdbx_seq_one_letter_code
_entity_poly.pdbx_strand_id
1 'polypeptide(L)'
;MEIDINCLVKEYGNMISMIAHRMIQNKEIAREAAQEVWYELCKSISSFKGDSEISTWIYTIARRTIGRYAACEKQVKMSEIEYFRSLPEFEYSGGEEAKREWIKERCDWCITALNHCLNNDARLIFIFRENVGLPYRQIGEIMELKESNVRQIYNRSIQKITAFMNDTCPLYNPDGACKCRICKPVYSIDMDKEYTMVQRMMRLADLYRKFEKELPRKNYWEKFLQ
;
A
#
# COMPACT_ATOMS: atom_id res chain seq x y z
N MET A 1 -11.74 -17.81 26.16
CA MET A 1 -12.14 -16.60 25.41
C MET A 1 -12.69 -17.09 24.09
N GLU A 2 -14.00 -16.94 23.86
CA GLU A 2 -14.61 -17.35 22.61
C GLU A 2 -14.36 -16.25 21.58
N ILE A 3 -13.57 -16.55 20.55
CA ILE A 3 -13.21 -15.58 19.52
C ILE A 3 -14.27 -15.68 18.41
N ASP A 4 -15.04 -14.61 18.22
CA ASP A 4 -16.02 -14.53 17.12
C ASP A 4 -15.32 -14.16 15.82
N ILE A 5 -15.30 -15.11 14.88
CA ILE A 5 -14.73 -14.92 13.55
C ILE A 5 -15.39 -13.77 12.78
N ASN A 6 -16.68 -13.52 12.97
CA ASN A 6 -17.38 -12.44 12.27
C ASN A 6 -16.88 -11.06 12.71
N CYS A 7 -16.54 -10.93 14.00
CA CYS A 7 -15.90 -9.73 14.53
C CYS A 7 -14.53 -9.52 13.88
N LEU A 8 -13.71 -10.58 13.79
CA LEU A 8 -12.41 -10.51 13.14
C LEU A 8 -12.51 -10.13 11.67
N VAL A 9 -13.46 -10.71 10.93
CA VAL A 9 -13.67 -10.39 9.50
C VAL A 9 -14.01 -8.91 9.32
N LYS A 10 -14.87 -8.35 10.17
CA LYS A 10 -15.23 -6.92 10.14
C LYS A 10 -14.04 -6.02 10.43
N GLU A 11 -13.18 -6.40 11.38
CA GLU A 11 -12.05 -5.59 11.82
C GLU A 11 -10.83 -5.71 10.90
N TYR A 12 -10.49 -6.92 10.45
CA TYR A 12 -9.25 -7.21 9.72
C TYR A 12 -9.46 -7.53 8.22
N GLY A 13 -10.69 -7.79 7.76
CA GLY A 13 -10.99 -8.26 6.40
C GLY A 13 -10.52 -7.32 5.30
N ASN A 14 -10.80 -6.03 5.45
CA ASN A 14 -10.32 -5.00 4.53
C ASN A 14 -8.79 -4.94 4.50
N MET A 15 -8.15 -5.06 5.66
CA MET A 15 -6.70 -4.96 5.77
C MET A 15 -5.99 -6.16 5.13
N ILE A 16 -6.48 -7.38 5.38
CA ILE A 16 -5.96 -8.61 4.76
C ILE A 16 -6.10 -8.56 3.24
N SER A 17 -7.27 -8.13 2.75
CA SER A 17 -7.51 -8.00 1.31
C SER A 17 -6.56 -6.98 0.67
N MET A 18 -6.32 -5.85 1.35
CA MET A 18 -5.37 -4.84 0.91
C MET A 18 -3.93 -5.39 0.90
N ILE A 19 -3.50 -6.08 1.95
CA ILE A 19 -2.15 -6.68 2.01
C ILE A 19 -1.96 -7.65 0.83
N ALA A 20 -2.92 -8.54 0.57
CA ALA A 20 -2.85 -9.48 -0.54
C ALA A 20 -2.75 -8.75 -1.88
N HIS A 21 -3.58 -7.74 -2.12
CA HIS A 21 -3.59 -6.94 -3.34
C HIS A 21 -2.32 -6.10 -3.54
N ARG A 22 -1.65 -5.68 -2.46
CA ARG A 22 -0.36 -4.98 -2.52
C ARG A 22 0.82 -5.93 -2.69
N MET A 23 0.65 -7.21 -2.39
CA MET A 23 1.68 -8.24 -2.52
C MET A 23 1.62 -8.98 -3.86
N ILE A 24 0.44 -9.08 -4.47
CA ILE A 24 0.16 -9.91 -5.65
C ILE A 24 -0.50 -9.05 -6.73
N GLN A 25 0.07 -9.01 -7.94
CA GLN A 25 -0.43 -8.12 -9.01
C GLN A 25 -1.74 -8.61 -9.62
N ASN A 26 -1.92 -9.93 -9.73
CA ASN A 26 -3.15 -10.51 -10.25
C ASN A 26 -4.25 -10.40 -9.20
N LYS A 27 -5.28 -9.59 -9.48
CA LYS A 27 -6.40 -9.32 -8.58
C LYS A 27 -7.15 -10.60 -8.17
N GLU A 28 -7.31 -11.57 -9.05
CA GLU A 28 -8.00 -12.83 -8.72
C GLU A 28 -7.17 -13.68 -7.76
N ILE A 29 -5.88 -13.83 -8.03
CA ILE A 29 -4.94 -14.55 -7.14
C ILE A 29 -4.84 -13.84 -5.78
N ALA A 30 -4.84 -12.50 -5.76
CA ALA A 30 -4.84 -11.73 -4.53
C ALA A 30 -6.11 -12.00 -3.68
N ARG A 31 -7.28 -12.08 -4.33
CA ARG A 31 -8.54 -12.43 -3.65
C ARG A 31 -8.51 -13.86 -3.11
N GLU A 32 -8.01 -14.80 -3.90
CA GLU A 32 -7.84 -16.20 -3.48
C GLU A 32 -6.92 -16.30 -2.25
N ALA A 33 -5.77 -15.62 -2.27
CA ALA A 33 -4.86 -15.56 -1.14
C ALA A 33 -5.53 -14.97 0.11
N ALA A 34 -6.29 -13.88 -0.03
CA ALA A 34 -7.02 -13.27 1.08
C ALA A 34 -8.10 -14.20 1.66
N GLN A 35 -8.81 -14.95 0.82
CA GLN A 35 -9.77 -15.95 1.26
C GLN A 35 -9.08 -17.10 1.99
N GLU A 36 -7.95 -17.58 1.49
CA GLU A 36 -7.20 -18.65 2.15
C GLU A 36 -6.64 -18.21 3.52
N VAL A 37 -6.29 -16.93 3.70
CA VAL A 37 -5.96 -16.40 5.03
C VAL A 37 -7.11 -16.63 6.02
N TRP A 38 -8.35 -16.32 5.61
CA TRP A 38 -9.52 -16.54 6.45
C TRP A 38 -9.80 -18.02 6.70
N TYR A 39 -9.60 -18.87 5.69
CA TYR A 39 -9.69 -20.31 5.85
C TYR A 39 -8.71 -20.84 6.92
N GLU A 40 -7.44 -20.43 6.86
CA GLU A 40 -6.42 -20.82 7.83
C GLU A 40 -6.69 -20.24 9.23
N LEU A 41 -7.22 -19.02 9.32
CA LEU A 41 -7.65 -18.42 10.59
C LEU A 41 -8.78 -19.22 11.23
N CYS A 42 -9.83 -19.55 10.49
CA CYS A 42 -10.95 -20.36 10.98
C CYS A 42 -10.47 -21.73 11.49
N LYS A 43 -9.55 -22.37 10.76
CA LYS A 43 -9.00 -23.67 11.11
C LYS A 43 -8.14 -23.64 12.38
N SER A 44 -7.47 -22.52 12.63
CA SER A 44 -6.50 -22.37 13.73
C SER A 44 -7.02 -21.56 14.93
N ILE A 45 -8.25 -21.03 14.88
CA ILE A 45 -8.80 -20.14 15.91
C ILE A 45 -8.81 -20.75 17.32
N SER A 46 -9.10 -22.04 17.44
CA SER A 46 -9.09 -22.77 18.72
C SER A 46 -7.69 -22.96 19.30
N SER A 47 -6.65 -22.78 18.48
CA SER A 47 -5.25 -22.92 18.89
C SER A 47 -4.64 -21.61 19.39
N PHE A 48 -5.33 -20.48 19.27
CA PHE A 48 -4.83 -19.20 19.77
C PHE A 48 -4.80 -19.17 21.29
N LYS A 49 -3.60 -19.10 21.86
CA LYS A 49 -3.37 -19.16 23.32
C LYS A 49 -3.31 -17.79 24.00
N GLY A 50 -3.31 -16.69 23.25
CA GLY A 50 -3.18 -15.34 23.81
C GLY A 50 -1.75 -14.92 24.17
N ASP A 51 -0.73 -15.68 23.74
CA ASP A 51 0.69 -15.36 24.00
C ASP A 51 1.20 -14.14 23.21
N SER A 52 0.39 -13.63 22.26
CA SER A 52 0.66 -12.42 21.48
C SER A 52 -0.65 -11.65 21.27
N GLU A 53 -0.55 -10.40 20.79
CA GLU A 53 -1.73 -9.66 20.34
C GLU A 53 -2.46 -10.44 19.24
N ILE A 54 -3.79 -10.39 19.22
CA ILE A 54 -4.58 -11.09 18.20
C ILE A 54 -4.23 -10.62 16.78
N SER A 55 -3.92 -9.34 16.62
CA SER A 55 -3.41 -8.74 15.38
C SER A 55 -2.08 -9.35 14.95
N THR A 56 -1.12 -9.53 15.87
CA THR A 56 0.15 -10.21 15.60
C THR A 56 -0.09 -11.62 15.05
N TRP A 57 -0.97 -12.38 15.71
CA TRP A 57 -1.30 -13.74 15.30
C TRP A 57 -1.96 -13.79 13.91
N ILE A 58 -2.96 -12.93 13.67
CA ILE A 58 -3.63 -12.80 12.38
C ILE A 58 -2.63 -12.45 11.27
N TYR A 59 -1.80 -11.43 11.47
CA TYR A 59 -0.84 -11.00 10.46
C TYR A 59 0.31 -11.99 10.26
N THR A 60 0.60 -12.85 11.24
CA THR A 60 1.55 -13.97 11.07
C THR A 60 0.98 -15.02 10.12
N ILE A 61 -0.29 -15.37 10.26
CA ILE A 61 -0.98 -16.26 9.31
C ILE A 61 -1.06 -15.60 7.93
N ALA A 62 -1.44 -14.31 7.88
CA ALA A 62 -1.50 -13.56 6.63
C ALA A 62 -0.15 -13.51 5.90
N ARG A 63 0.96 -13.22 6.60
CA ARG A 63 2.31 -13.24 6.05
C ARG A 63 2.63 -14.58 5.40
N ARG A 64 2.37 -15.70 6.08
CA ARG A 64 2.71 -17.05 5.61
C ARG A 64 1.89 -17.41 4.37
N THR A 65 0.57 -17.21 4.42
CA THR A 65 -0.33 -17.54 3.32
C THR A 65 -0.08 -16.63 2.11
N ILE A 66 -0.15 -15.31 2.27
CA ILE A 66 0.06 -14.36 1.17
C ILE A 66 1.48 -14.46 0.61
N GLY A 67 2.49 -14.65 1.46
CA GLY A 67 3.88 -14.82 1.05
C GLY A 67 4.09 -16.03 0.13
N ARG A 68 3.33 -17.12 0.33
CA ARG A 68 3.36 -18.30 -0.55
C ARG A 68 2.82 -17.98 -1.94
N TYR A 69 1.71 -17.25 -2.05
CA TYR A 69 1.19 -16.80 -3.34
C TYR A 69 2.12 -15.80 -4.03
N ALA A 70 2.70 -14.89 -3.25
CA ALA A 70 3.63 -13.89 -3.75
C ALA A 70 5.02 -14.47 -4.09
N ALA A 71 5.32 -15.74 -3.83
CA ALA A 71 6.65 -16.32 -4.03
C ALA A 71 7.16 -16.20 -5.49
N CYS A 72 6.24 -16.24 -6.46
CA CYS A 72 6.55 -16.07 -7.88
C CYS A 72 6.52 -14.60 -8.36
N GLU A 73 6.15 -13.66 -7.48
CA GLU A 73 6.12 -12.23 -7.81
C GLU A 73 7.54 -11.71 -8.02
N LYS A 74 7.80 -11.21 -9.22
CA LYS A 74 9.11 -10.66 -9.56
C LYS A 74 9.23 -9.25 -9.02
N GLN A 75 10.44 -8.93 -8.56
CA GLN A 75 10.78 -7.54 -8.29
C GLN A 75 10.85 -6.79 -9.63
N VAL A 76 10.02 -5.77 -9.77
CA VAL A 76 9.98 -4.92 -10.97
C VAL A 76 11.26 -4.11 -11.05
N LYS A 77 11.93 -4.19 -12.20
CA LYS A 77 13.13 -3.39 -12.51
C LYS A 77 12.74 -2.03 -13.04
N MET A 78 13.63 -1.05 -12.89
CA MET A 78 13.39 0.31 -13.38
C MET A 78 13.15 0.35 -14.91
N SER A 79 13.83 -0.50 -15.67
CA SER A 79 13.64 -0.63 -17.12
C SER A 79 12.22 -1.06 -17.52
N GLU A 80 11.57 -1.89 -16.71
CA GLU A 80 10.18 -2.31 -16.97
C GLU A 80 9.21 -1.16 -16.71
N ILE A 81 9.53 -0.30 -15.73
CA ILE A 81 8.78 0.94 -15.48
C ILE A 81 8.98 1.93 -16.63
N GLU A 82 10.20 2.08 -17.15
CA GLU A 82 10.50 2.93 -18.31
C GLU A 82 9.73 2.52 -19.57
N TYR A 83 9.64 1.21 -19.85
CA TYR A 83 8.80 0.71 -20.94
C TYR A 83 7.34 1.10 -20.77
N PHE A 84 6.77 0.92 -19.57
CA PHE A 84 5.40 1.35 -19.29
C PHE A 84 5.21 2.86 -19.51
N ARG A 85 6.22 3.69 -19.16
CA ARG A 85 6.19 5.15 -19.39
C ARG A 85 6.19 5.54 -20.87
N SER A 86 6.69 4.66 -21.75
CA SER A 86 6.76 4.93 -23.20
C SER A 86 5.42 4.69 -23.91
N LEU A 87 4.47 4.03 -23.24
CA LEU A 87 3.15 3.76 -23.80
C LEU A 87 2.37 5.07 -24.01
N PRO A 88 1.55 5.17 -25.09
CA PRO A 88 0.73 6.36 -25.34
C PRO A 88 -0.18 6.73 -24.16
N GLU A 89 -0.52 8.01 -24.06
CA GLU A 89 -1.57 8.48 -23.14
C GLU A 89 -2.90 7.83 -23.54
N PHE A 90 -3.67 7.38 -22.55
CA PHE A 90 -5.01 6.83 -22.81
C PHE A 90 -6.01 7.94 -22.48
N GLU A 91 -6.78 8.38 -23.47
CA GLU A 91 -7.86 9.33 -23.24
C GLU A 91 -9.01 8.62 -22.54
N TYR A 92 -9.37 9.12 -21.36
CA TYR A 92 -10.59 8.67 -20.70
C TYR A 92 -11.80 9.29 -21.40
N SER A 93 -12.64 8.45 -22.01
CA SER A 93 -13.78 8.88 -22.83
C SER A 93 -15.15 8.67 -22.16
N GLY A 94 -15.20 8.42 -20.84
CA GLY A 94 -16.44 8.17 -20.10
C GLY A 94 -16.97 9.39 -19.33
N GLY A 95 -18.07 9.20 -18.59
CA GLY A 95 -18.69 10.24 -17.76
C GLY A 95 -17.93 10.57 -16.47
N GLU A 96 -18.25 11.68 -15.81
CA GLU A 96 -17.55 12.20 -14.62
C GLU A 96 -17.49 11.22 -13.43
N GLU A 97 -18.53 10.42 -13.17
CA GLU A 97 -18.50 9.43 -12.08
C GLU A 97 -17.53 8.28 -12.37
N ALA A 98 -17.56 7.75 -13.59
CA ALA A 98 -16.67 6.69 -14.02
C ALA A 98 -15.21 7.19 -14.19
N LYS A 99 -14.99 8.51 -14.35
CA LYS A 99 -13.67 9.15 -14.32
C LYS A 99 -13.02 9.04 -12.94
N ARG A 100 -13.79 9.27 -11.87
CA ARG A 100 -13.32 9.17 -10.47
C ARG A 100 -12.89 7.75 -10.13
N GLU A 101 -13.71 6.76 -10.49
CA GLU A 101 -13.38 5.34 -10.26
C GLU A 101 -12.14 4.93 -11.04
N TRP A 102 -12.04 5.35 -12.29
CA TRP A 102 -10.86 5.11 -13.11
C TRP A 102 -9.59 5.70 -12.49
N ILE A 103 -9.64 6.95 -12.01
CA ILE A 103 -8.51 7.59 -11.32
C ILE A 103 -8.10 6.78 -10.09
N LYS A 104 -9.05 6.39 -9.24
CA LYS A 104 -8.78 5.56 -8.05
C LYS A 104 -8.07 4.27 -8.44
N GLU A 105 -8.57 3.57 -9.44
CA GLU A 105 -7.98 2.31 -9.91
C GLU A 105 -6.57 2.51 -10.47
N ARG A 106 -6.32 3.59 -11.21
CA ARG A 106 -4.99 3.88 -11.76
C ARG A 106 -3.99 4.29 -10.67
N CYS A 107 -4.40 5.10 -9.70
CA CYS A 107 -3.58 5.43 -8.54
C CYS A 107 -3.23 4.17 -7.74
N ASP A 108 -4.23 3.32 -7.51
CA ASP A 108 -4.03 2.05 -6.83
C ASP A 108 -3.03 1.15 -7.57
N TRP A 109 -3.16 1.01 -8.89
CA TRP A 109 -2.22 0.26 -9.72
C TRP A 109 -0.79 0.84 -9.64
N CYS A 110 -0.65 2.16 -9.69
CA CYS A 110 0.66 2.82 -9.59
C CYS A 110 1.35 2.56 -8.25
N ILE A 111 0.61 2.66 -7.14
CA ILE A 111 1.12 2.39 -5.80
C ILE A 111 1.49 0.90 -5.64
N THR A 112 0.67 -0.02 -6.17
CA THR A 112 1.00 -1.45 -6.16
C THR A 112 2.26 -1.72 -6.98
N ALA A 113 2.35 -1.18 -8.20
CA ALA A 113 3.54 -1.35 -9.03
C ALA A 113 4.82 -0.81 -8.35
N LEU A 114 4.71 0.34 -7.66
CA LEU A 114 5.82 0.91 -6.90
C LEU A 114 6.26 -0.01 -5.76
N ASN A 115 5.33 -0.61 -5.02
CA ASN A 115 5.65 -1.60 -3.99
C ASN A 115 6.40 -2.82 -4.56
N HIS A 116 6.14 -3.19 -5.81
CA HIS A 116 6.86 -4.29 -6.47
C HIS A 116 8.30 -3.96 -6.87
N CYS A 117 8.76 -2.72 -6.70
CA CYS A 117 10.19 -2.42 -6.76
C CYS A 117 10.95 -2.98 -5.54
N LEU A 118 10.23 -3.34 -4.47
CA LEU A 118 10.77 -4.01 -3.29
C LEU A 118 10.67 -5.53 -3.45
N ASN A 119 11.64 -6.26 -2.88
CA ASN A 119 11.49 -7.70 -2.68
C ASN A 119 10.34 -7.99 -1.70
N ASN A 120 9.85 -9.23 -1.66
CA ASN A 120 8.62 -9.57 -0.94
C ASN A 120 8.68 -9.25 0.56
N ASP A 121 9.78 -9.53 1.24
CA ASP A 121 9.92 -9.23 2.67
C ASP A 121 9.94 -7.72 2.94
N ALA A 122 10.73 -6.97 2.16
CA ALA A 122 10.81 -5.52 2.27
C ALA A 122 9.47 -4.85 1.92
N ARG A 123 8.73 -5.41 0.96
CA ARG A 123 7.38 -4.98 0.56
C ARG A 123 6.39 -5.20 1.70
N LEU A 124 6.40 -6.38 2.30
CA LEU A 124 5.48 -6.70 3.38
C LEU A 124 5.77 -5.88 4.66
N ILE A 125 7.04 -5.68 5.00
CA ILE A 125 7.45 -4.76 6.09
C ILE A 125 6.96 -3.34 5.81
N PHE A 126 7.10 -2.86 4.58
CA PHE A 126 6.62 -1.54 4.18
C PHE A 126 5.10 -1.44 4.32
N ILE A 127 4.35 -2.43 3.83
CA ILE A 127 2.88 -2.46 3.94
C ILE A 127 2.43 -2.50 5.41
N PHE A 128 3.03 -3.35 6.24
CA PHE A 128 2.70 -3.41 7.67
C PHE A 128 2.98 -2.08 8.38
N ARG A 129 4.02 -1.37 7.97
CA ARG A 129 4.38 -0.10 8.60
C ARG A 129 3.50 1.06 8.13
N GLU A 130 3.28 1.19 6.82
CA GLU A 130 2.61 2.35 6.22
C GLU A 130 1.11 2.19 6.10
N ASN A 131 0.64 1.02 5.67
CA ASN A 131 -0.78 0.80 5.41
C ASN A 131 -1.52 0.28 6.65
N VAL A 132 -0.86 -0.57 7.45
CA VAL A 132 -1.46 -1.14 8.67
C VAL A 132 -1.13 -0.30 9.92
N GLY A 133 0.02 0.37 9.95
CA GLY A 133 0.42 1.23 11.07
C GLY A 133 1.08 0.50 12.26
N LEU A 134 1.57 -0.72 12.05
CA LEU A 134 2.14 -1.53 13.14
C LEU A 134 3.45 -0.93 13.67
N PRO A 135 3.74 -1.06 14.99
CA PRO A 135 5.03 -0.71 15.56
C PRO A 135 6.11 -1.71 15.10
N TYR A 136 7.37 -1.25 15.00
CA TYR A 136 8.48 -2.09 14.51
C TYR A 136 8.66 -3.38 15.31
N ARG A 137 8.42 -3.36 16.63
CA ARG A 137 8.46 -4.55 17.49
C ARG A 137 7.51 -5.64 17.00
N GLN A 138 6.25 -5.27 16.79
CA GLN A 138 5.21 -6.19 16.34
C GLN A 138 5.47 -6.70 14.92
N ILE A 139 5.98 -5.83 14.03
CA ILE A 139 6.43 -6.28 12.71
C ILE A 139 7.59 -7.28 12.84
N GLY A 140 8.50 -7.08 13.80
CA GLY A 140 9.57 -8.03 14.10
C GLY A 140 9.05 -9.40 14.53
N GLU A 141 8.03 -9.44 15.38
CA GLU A 141 7.35 -10.68 15.78
C GLU A 141 6.72 -11.39 14.58
N ILE A 142 5.94 -10.67 13.76
CA ILE A 142 5.30 -11.21 12.56
C ILE A 142 6.34 -11.71 11.56
N MET A 143 7.39 -10.92 11.33
CA MET A 143 8.41 -11.21 10.32
C MET A 143 9.48 -12.19 10.80
N GLU A 144 9.45 -12.60 12.07
CA GLU A 144 10.48 -13.42 12.73
C GLU A 144 11.89 -12.78 12.60
N LEU A 145 11.94 -11.45 12.81
CA LEU A 145 13.15 -10.62 12.71
C LEU A 145 13.35 -9.75 13.95
N LYS A 146 14.61 -9.38 14.23
CA LYS A 146 14.90 -8.35 15.24
C LYS A 146 14.29 -7.01 14.83
N GLU A 147 13.75 -6.25 15.79
CA GLU A 147 13.19 -4.91 15.55
C GLU A 147 14.18 -3.99 14.80
N SER A 148 15.48 -4.06 15.14
CA SER A 148 16.54 -3.31 14.47
C SER A 148 16.63 -3.62 12.98
N ASN A 149 16.45 -4.88 12.59
CA ASN A 149 16.51 -5.31 11.19
C ASN A 149 15.28 -4.81 10.44
N VAL A 150 14.10 -4.89 11.04
CA VAL A 150 12.86 -4.34 10.47
C VAL A 150 13.03 -2.85 10.19
N ARG A 151 13.56 -2.08 11.15
CA ARG A 151 13.80 -0.65 10.99
C ARG A 151 14.77 -0.36 9.84
N GLN A 152 15.85 -1.12 9.72
CA GLN A 152 16.81 -0.96 8.63
C GLN A 152 16.24 -1.32 7.26
N ILE A 153 15.43 -2.38 7.18
CA ILE A 153 14.77 -2.79 5.92
C ILE A 153 13.76 -1.72 5.53
N TYR A 154 12.91 -1.30 6.47
CA TYR A 154 11.93 -0.24 6.25
C TYR A 154 12.59 1.07 5.78
N ASN A 155 13.67 1.52 6.45
CA ASN A 155 14.38 2.73 6.07
C ASN A 155 14.94 2.66 4.64
N ARG A 156 15.42 1.49 4.21
CA ARG A 156 15.86 1.27 2.83
C ARG A 156 14.68 1.24 1.84
N SER A 157 13.56 0.65 2.23
CA SER A 157 12.32 0.64 1.43
C SER A 157 11.80 2.05 1.19
N ILE A 158 11.66 2.87 2.24
CA ILE A 158 11.16 4.24 2.12
C ILE A 158 12.12 5.11 1.30
N GLN A 159 13.44 4.98 1.47
CA GLN A 159 14.40 5.71 0.64
C GLN A 159 14.24 5.39 -0.85
N LYS A 160 14.04 4.11 -1.20
CA LYS A 160 13.85 3.69 -2.59
C LYS A 160 12.54 4.21 -3.18
N ILE A 161 11.46 4.11 -2.41
CA ILE A 161 10.14 4.62 -2.81
C ILE A 161 10.17 6.15 -2.94
N THR A 162 10.74 6.86 -1.98
CA THR A 162 10.84 8.32 -1.99
C THR A 162 11.73 8.82 -3.13
N ALA A 163 12.83 8.13 -3.45
CA ALA A 163 13.64 8.46 -4.63
C ALA A 163 12.81 8.36 -5.91
N PHE A 164 12.06 7.26 -6.07
CA PHE A 164 11.12 7.13 -7.19
C PHE A 164 10.09 8.26 -7.22
N MET A 165 9.45 8.57 -6.09
CA MET A 165 8.42 9.60 -6.03
C MET A 165 8.98 10.99 -6.38
N ASN A 166 10.18 11.33 -5.91
CA ASN A 166 10.85 12.60 -6.24
C ASN A 166 11.20 12.70 -7.73
N ASP A 167 11.86 11.69 -8.29
CA ASP A 167 12.39 11.79 -9.66
C ASP A 167 11.31 11.53 -10.72
N THR A 168 10.33 10.69 -10.38
CA THR A 168 9.37 10.15 -11.34
C THR A 168 7.98 10.71 -11.17
N CYS A 169 7.42 10.83 -9.97
CA CYS A 169 5.98 11.04 -9.80
C CYS A 169 5.58 12.53 -9.90
N PRO A 170 4.89 12.98 -10.96
CA PRO A 170 4.44 14.36 -11.12
C PRO A 170 3.44 14.81 -10.04
N LEU A 171 2.69 13.86 -9.46
CA LEU A 171 1.76 14.14 -8.37
C LEU A 171 2.46 14.48 -7.05
N TYR A 172 3.73 14.06 -6.90
CA TYR A 172 4.54 14.34 -5.71
C TYR A 172 5.53 15.48 -5.96
N ASN A 173 6.22 15.44 -7.10
CA ASN A 173 7.11 16.50 -7.59
C ASN A 173 6.62 16.93 -8.98
N PRO A 174 6.15 18.17 -9.19
CA PRO A 174 5.69 18.67 -10.49
C PRO A 174 6.70 18.51 -11.63
N ASP A 175 8.00 18.46 -11.31
CA ASP A 175 9.08 18.27 -12.29
C ASP A 175 9.35 16.77 -12.58
N GLY A 176 8.55 15.86 -12.02
CA GLY A 176 8.69 14.42 -12.17
C GLY A 176 8.46 13.94 -13.61
N ALA A 177 9.28 12.99 -14.04
CA ALA A 177 9.32 12.55 -15.46
C ALA A 177 8.16 11.65 -15.91
N CYS A 178 7.32 11.15 -15.00
CA CYS A 178 6.26 10.22 -15.35
C CYS A 178 5.17 10.92 -16.14
N LYS A 179 4.92 10.45 -17.36
CA LYS A 179 3.78 10.87 -18.18
C LYS A 179 2.55 10.02 -17.86
N CYS A 180 2.35 9.66 -16.58
CA CYS A 180 1.26 8.75 -16.24
C CYS A 180 -0.09 9.39 -16.56
N ARG A 181 -0.97 8.54 -17.10
CA ARG A 181 -2.29 8.88 -17.66
C ARG A 181 -3.24 9.57 -16.66
N ILE A 182 -2.91 9.56 -15.38
CA ILE A 182 -3.72 10.12 -14.30
C ILE A 182 -3.48 11.60 -14.02
N CYS A 183 -2.40 12.20 -14.52
CA CYS A 183 -2.03 13.57 -14.10
C CYS A 183 -3.10 14.60 -14.48
N LYS A 184 -3.47 14.69 -15.77
CA LYS A 184 -4.50 15.65 -16.21
C LYS A 184 -5.85 15.40 -15.53
N PRO A 185 -6.34 14.14 -15.41
CA PRO A 185 -7.60 13.87 -14.72
C PRO A 185 -7.54 14.14 -13.21
N VAL A 186 -6.44 13.83 -12.51
CA VAL A 186 -6.27 14.12 -11.08
C VAL A 186 -6.25 15.63 -10.82
N TYR A 187 -5.54 16.42 -11.63
CA TYR A 187 -5.55 17.89 -11.51
C TYR A 187 -6.91 18.52 -11.87
N SER A 188 -7.76 17.82 -12.62
CA SER A 188 -9.12 18.27 -12.92
C SER A 188 -10.12 18.03 -11.78
N ILE A 189 -9.75 17.23 -10.77
CA ILE A 189 -10.53 17.05 -9.56
C ILE A 189 -10.14 18.14 -8.57
N ASP A 190 -11.15 18.85 -8.01
CA ASP A 190 -10.98 19.75 -6.87
C ASP A 190 -10.56 18.94 -5.65
N MET A 191 -9.24 18.79 -5.49
CA MET A 191 -8.61 18.03 -4.43
C MET A 191 -8.98 18.62 -3.06
N ASP A 192 -9.17 19.93 -2.92
CA ASP A 192 -9.49 20.57 -1.64
C ASP A 192 -10.88 20.17 -1.12
N LYS A 193 -11.88 20.14 -2.00
CA LYS A 193 -13.22 19.61 -1.65
C LYS A 193 -13.19 18.12 -1.31
N GLU A 194 -12.49 17.32 -2.11
CA GLU A 194 -12.38 15.87 -1.88
C GLU A 194 -11.60 15.57 -0.59
N TYR A 195 -10.51 16.31 -0.31
CA TYR A 195 -9.75 16.19 0.94
C TYR A 195 -10.58 16.57 2.14
N THR A 196 -11.49 17.53 2.05
CA THR A 196 -12.39 17.89 3.16
C THR A 196 -13.39 16.77 3.47
N MET A 197 -13.87 16.06 2.45
CA MET A 197 -14.80 14.92 2.59
C MET A 197 -14.08 13.64 3.05
N VAL A 198 -12.89 13.41 2.49
CA VAL A 198 -11.97 12.34 2.85
C VAL A 198 -11.45 12.55 4.28
N GLN A 199 -11.06 13.76 4.71
CA GLN A 199 -10.67 14.10 6.09
C GLN A 199 -11.76 13.78 7.13
N ARG A 200 -13.04 13.90 6.76
CA ARG A 200 -14.16 13.49 7.64
C ARG A 200 -14.29 11.96 7.76
N MET A 201 -13.93 11.19 6.73
CA MET A 201 -13.87 9.72 6.77
C MET A 201 -12.52 9.19 7.28
N MET A 202 -11.46 10.00 7.18
CA MET A 202 -10.07 9.67 7.46
C MET A 202 -9.66 10.15 8.86
N ARG A 203 -9.94 9.30 9.86
CA ARG A 203 -9.01 9.09 10.99
C ARG A 203 -7.63 8.54 10.54
N LEU A 204 -7.32 8.62 9.24
CA LEU A 204 -6.03 8.62 8.57
C LEU A 204 -5.28 9.97 8.72
N ALA A 205 -5.81 10.93 9.49
CA ALA A 205 -5.17 12.20 9.82
C ALA A 205 -3.77 12.07 10.46
N ASP A 206 -3.43 10.91 11.02
CA ASP A 206 -2.06 10.64 11.50
C ASP A 206 -1.08 10.27 10.37
N LEU A 207 -1.56 9.74 9.25
CA LEU A 207 -0.74 9.47 8.07
C LEU A 207 -0.39 10.78 7.35
N TYR A 208 -1.37 11.68 7.17
CA TYR A 208 -1.13 13.02 6.59
C TYR A 208 -0.29 13.93 7.50
N ARG A 209 -0.47 13.91 8.82
CA ARG A 209 0.41 14.66 9.76
C ARG A 209 1.82 14.08 9.86
N LYS A 210 2.01 12.78 9.66
CA LYS A 210 3.35 12.19 9.51
C LYS A 210 3.97 12.55 8.17
N PHE A 211 3.18 12.53 7.10
CA PHE A 211 3.62 13.06 5.82
C PHE A 211 3.96 14.55 5.95
N GLU A 212 3.28 15.41 6.70
CA GLU A 212 3.74 16.79 6.94
C GLU A 212 5.10 16.90 7.64
N LYS A 213 5.48 15.93 8.47
CA LYS A 213 6.82 15.89 9.09
C LYS A 213 7.90 15.24 8.21
N GLU A 214 7.52 14.46 7.19
CA GLU A 214 8.42 13.74 6.27
C GLU A 214 8.25 14.13 4.79
N LEU A 215 7.41 15.12 4.50
CA LEU A 215 7.32 15.78 3.21
C LEU A 215 8.70 16.34 2.90
N PRO A 216 9.06 16.44 1.61
CA PRO A 216 10.40 16.83 1.23
C PRO A 216 10.70 18.16 1.91
N ARG A 217 11.92 18.31 2.46
CA ARG A 217 12.40 19.58 3.06
C ARG A 217 12.21 20.80 2.12
N LYS A 218 11.88 20.54 0.85
CA LYS A 218 11.56 21.47 -0.22
C LYS A 218 10.07 21.33 -0.61
N ASN A 219 9.31 22.42 -0.45
CA ASN A 219 7.95 22.50 -0.98
C ASN A 219 8.00 22.68 -2.50
N TYR A 220 7.80 21.60 -3.26
CA TYR A 220 7.89 21.64 -4.73
C TYR A 220 6.79 22.47 -5.40
N TRP A 221 5.71 22.78 -4.68
CA TRP A 221 4.54 23.49 -5.19
C TRP A 221 4.57 25.00 -4.93
N GLU A 222 5.50 25.50 -4.13
CA GLU A 222 5.63 26.93 -3.77
C GLU A 222 5.73 27.84 -5.00
N LYS A 223 6.35 27.37 -6.09
CA LYS A 223 6.50 28.12 -7.36
C LYS A 223 5.20 28.27 -8.16
N PHE A 224 4.12 27.58 -7.78
CA PHE A 224 2.83 27.58 -8.48
C PHE A 224 1.69 28.20 -7.66
N LEU A 225 1.98 28.66 -6.44
CA LEU A 225 1.02 29.28 -5.53
C LEU A 225 0.99 30.83 -5.64
N GLN A 226 1.61 31.40 -6.67
CA GLN A 226 1.59 32.82 -7.04
C GLN A 226 0.73 33.03 -8.28
#